data_AF-A0A1H5J1S2-F1
#
_entry.id   AF-A0A1H5J1S2-F1
#
_cell.length_a   1.000
_cell.length_b   1.000
_cell.length_c   1.000
_cell.angle_alpha   90.00
_cell.angle_beta   90.00
_cell.angle_gamma   90.00
#
_symmetry.space_group_name_H-M   'P 1'
#
loop_
_entity.id
_entity.type
_entity.pdbx_description
1 polymer ?
#
loop_
_entity_poly.entity_id
_entity_poly.type
_entity_poly.pdbx_seq_one_letter_code
_entity_poly.pdbx_strand_id
1 'polypeptide(L)' 'MSTPERPVRSPCVNICALDEDDICTGCQRTVEEITRWSRMDNEERRTVLGLCHERAKSSGILWMIGKTPNL' A
#
# COMPACT_ATOMS: atom_id res chain seq x y z
N MET A 1 -1.05 30.64 8.17
CA MET A 1 -1.38 29.95 6.89
C MET A 1 -0.87 28.53 6.99
N SER A 2 -1.75 27.51 6.98
CA SER A 2 -1.31 26.10 6.99
C SER A 2 -0.81 25.70 5.62
N THR A 3 0.37 25.09 5.56
CA THR A 3 0.92 24.50 4.34
C THR A 3 0.14 23.21 4.00
N PRO A 4 -0.27 22.98 2.74
CA PRO A 4 -0.94 21.74 2.36
C PRO A 4 -0.01 20.55 2.58
N GLU A 5 -0.56 19.47 3.13
CA GLU A 5 0.19 18.24 3.41
C GLU A 5 0.70 17.62 2.10
N ARG A 6 1.92 17.07 2.12
CA ARG A 6 2.45 16.32 0.98
C ARG A 6 1.65 15.04 0.75
N PRO A 7 1.53 14.56 -0.49
CA PRO A 7 0.84 13.32 -0.78
C PRO A 7 1.50 12.10 -0.11
N VAL A 8 0.69 11.22 0.48
CA VAL A 8 1.16 9.94 1.05
C VAL A 8 1.82 9.08 -0.04
N ARG A 9 2.97 8.48 0.28
CA ARG A 9 3.76 7.65 -0.64
C ARG A 9 3.05 6.34 -0.99
N SER A 10 3.24 5.89 -2.23
CA SER A 10 2.71 4.61 -2.71
C SER A 10 3.44 3.42 -2.08
N PRO A 11 2.75 2.32 -1.75
CA PRO A 11 3.36 1.06 -1.30
C PRO A 11 3.91 0.21 -2.46
N CYS A 12 3.82 0.69 -3.71
CA CYS A 12 4.22 -0.08 -4.88
C CYS A 12 5.71 -0.45 -4.85
N VAL A 13 6.01 -1.73 -5.02
CA VAL A 13 7.38 -2.27 -5.11
C VAL A 13 7.77 -2.63 -6.56
N ASN A 14 7.04 -2.12 -7.54
CA ASN A 14 7.22 -2.40 -8.98
C ASN A 14 7.12 -3.89 -9.37
N ILE A 15 6.40 -4.66 -8.55
CA ILE A 15 5.97 -6.02 -8.90
C ILE A 15 4.47 -5.92 -9.23
N CYS A 16 4.12 -6.23 -10.48
CA CYS A 16 2.73 -6.24 -10.94
C CYS A 16 2.31 -7.69 -11.24
N ALA A 17 2.03 -8.44 -10.18
CA ALA A 17 1.46 -9.78 -10.24
C ALA A 17 0.30 -9.85 -9.24
N LEU A 18 -0.86 -10.25 -9.72
CA LEU A 18 -2.09 -10.41 -8.93
C LEU A 18 -2.27 -11.89 -8.56
N ASP A 19 -2.89 -12.16 -7.43
CA ASP A 19 -3.38 -13.50 -7.06
C ASP A 19 -4.82 -13.73 -7.58
N GLU A 20 -5.43 -14.84 -7.15
CA GLU A 20 -6.79 -15.23 -7.55
C GLU A 20 -7.88 -14.28 -7.01
N ASP A 21 -7.57 -13.48 -6.00
CA ASP A 21 -8.46 -12.50 -5.36
C ASP A 21 -8.23 -11.06 -5.88
N ASP A 22 -7.51 -10.91 -7.00
CA ASP A 22 -7.11 -9.61 -7.57
C ASP A 22 -6.30 -8.73 -6.61
N ILE A 23 -5.53 -9.35 -5.70
CA ILE A 23 -4.62 -8.67 -4.79
C ILE A 23 -3.19 -8.74 -5.35
N CYS A 24 -2.51 -7.60 -5.38
CA CYS A 24 -1.12 -7.53 -5.80
C CYS A 24 -0.20 -8.24 -4.81
N THR A 25 0.42 -9.33 -5.24
CA THR A 25 1.37 -10.13 -4.45
C THR A 25 2.58 -9.33 -3.94
N GLY A 26 2.93 -8.22 -4.59
CA GLY A 26 4.01 -7.33 -4.16
C GLY A 26 3.59 -6.26 -3.14
N CYS A 27 2.57 -5.46 -3.45
CA CYS A 27 2.18 -4.30 -2.62
C CYS A 27 0.90 -4.48 -1.81
N GLN A 28 0.22 -5.63 -1.96
CA GLN A 28 -0.98 -6.03 -1.24
C GLN A 28 -2.20 -5.12 -1.45
N ARG A 29 -2.16 -4.25 -2.47
CA ARG A 29 -3.32 -3.50 -2.93
C ARG A 29 -4.21 -4.35 -3.83
N THR A 30 -5.52 -4.13 -3.77
CA THR A 30 -6.46 -4.66 -4.77
C THR A 30 -6.32 -3.91 -6.10
N VAL A 31 -6.83 -4.48 -7.19
CA VAL A 31 -6.93 -3.77 -8.49
C VAL A 31 -7.70 -2.44 -8.36
N GLU A 32 -8.78 -2.39 -7.57
CA GLU A 32 -9.51 -1.14 -7.34
C GLU A 32 -8.63 -0.08 -6.67
N GLU A 33 -7.90 -0.45 -5.62
CA GLU A 33 -7.00 0.46 -4.91
C GLU A 33 -5.85 0.93 -5.82
N ILE A 34 -5.33 0.07 -6.70
CA ILE A 34 -4.30 0.43 -7.68
C ILE A 34 -4.83 1.48 -8.67
N THR A 35 -6.00 1.25 -9.25
CA THR A 35 -6.60 2.13 -10.27
C THR A 35 -7.04 3.47 -9.70
N ARG A 36 -7.50 3.51 -8.44
CA ARG A 36 -7.99 4.73 -7.79
C ARG A 36 -6.90 5.54 -7.09
N TRP A 37 -5.72 4.98 -6.82
CA TRP A 37 -4.67 5.59 -5.99
C TRP A 37 -4.36 7.06 -6.31
N SER A 38 -4.24 7.41 -7.59
CA SER A 38 -3.90 8.77 -8.02
C SER A 38 -4.97 9.81 -7.71
N ARG A 39 -6.22 9.36 -7.47
CA ARG A 39 -7.38 10.18 -7.16
C ARG A 39 -7.71 10.21 -5.67
N MET A 40 -7.06 9.38 -4.87
CA MET A 40 -7.27 9.31 -3.42
C MET A 40 -6.61 10.48 -2.69
N ASP A 41 -7.28 10.99 -1.67
CA ASP A 41 -6.71 11.92 -0.71
C ASP A 41 -5.76 11.23 0.30
N ASN A 42 -5.15 11.99 1.20
CA ASN A 42 -4.19 11.44 2.16
C ASN A 42 -4.84 10.53 3.22
N GLU A 43 -6.11 10.74 3.57
CA GLU A 43 -6.82 9.90 4.52
C GLU A 43 -7.14 8.54 3.90
N GLU A 44 -7.70 8.55 2.69
CA GLU A 44 -7.96 7.34 1.89
C GLU A 44 -6.68 6.54 1.68
N ARG A 45 -5.56 7.20 1.32
CA ARG A 45 -4.27 6.52 1.14
C ARG A 45 -3.76 5.84 2.41
N ARG A 46 -3.89 6.48 3.58
CA ARG A 46 -3.48 5.87 4.86
C ARG A 46 -4.35 4.66 5.18
N THR A 47 -5.65 4.73 4.92
CA THR A 47 -6.57 3.60 5.08
C THR A 47 -6.14 2.43 4.19
N VAL A 48 -5.89 2.67 2.90
CA VAL A 48 -5.38 1.63 1.98
C VAL A 48 -4.07 1.03 2.46
N LEU A 49 -3.12 1.84 2.94
CA LEU A 49 -1.86 1.33 3.49
C LEU A 49 -2.07 0.42 4.71
N GLY A 50 -3.02 0.77 5.59
CA GLY A 50 -3.42 -0.08 6.72
C GLY A 50 -3.98 -1.42 6.26
N LEU A 51 -4.88 -1.42 5.26
CA LEU A 51 -5.43 -2.64 4.68
C LEU A 51 -4.34 -3.51 4.01
N CYS A 52 -3.42 -2.90 3.26
CA CYS A 52 -2.29 -3.61 2.66
C CYS A 52 -1.43 -4.31 3.72
N HIS A 53 -1.21 -3.64 4.87
CA HIS A 53 -0.47 -4.21 5.98
C HIS A 53 -1.17 -5.41 6.61
N GLU A 54 -2.48 -5.32 6.83
CA GLU A 54 -3.26 -6.45 7.38
C GLU A 54 -3.34 -7.63 6.40
N ARG A 55 -3.46 -7.37 5.09
CA ARG A 55 -3.36 -8.42 4.06
C ARG A 55 -1.97 -9.06 4.05
N ALA A 56 -0.90 -8.26 4.09
CA ALA A 56 0.49 -8.75 4.15
C ALA A 56 0.75 -9.66 5.35
N LYS A 57 0.18 -9.32 6.52
CA LYS A 57 0.23 -10.17 7.72
C LYS A 57 -0.48 -11.50 7.49
N SER A 58 -1.70 -11.43 6.94
CA SER A 58 -2.55 -12.61 6.73
C SER A 58 -1.97 -13.57 5.68
N SER A 59 -1.30 -13.04 4.66
CA SER A 59 -0.66 -13.82 3.59
C SER A 59 0.74 -14.34 3.97
N GLY A 60 1.27 -13.98 5.15
CA GLY A 60 2.59 -14.42 5.60
C GLY A 60 3.77 -13.73 4.89
N ILE A 61 3.50 -12.66 4.13
CA ILE A 61 4.51 -11.95 3.30
C ILE A 61 5.25 -10.87 4.11
N LEU A 62 4.95 -10.75 5.42
CA LEU A 62 5.57 -9.78 6.32
C LEU A 62 7.10 -9.95 6.48
N TRP A 63 7.70 -11.02 5.94
CA TRP A 63 9.15 -11.21 5.91
C TRP A 63 9.92 -10.11 5.14
N MET A 64 9.24 -9.35 4.27
CA MET A 64 9.88 -8.27 3.49
C MET A 64 9.83 -6.88 4.14
N ILE A 65 9.14 -6.69 5.28
CA ILE A 65 9.14 -5.42 6.02
C ILE A 65 10.31 -5.34 7.03
N GLY A 66 11.25 -6.28 6.93
CA GLY A 66 12.53 -6.30 7.64
C GLY A 66 13.56 -5.30 7.08
N LYS A 67 13.25 -4.01 7.12
CA LYS A 67 14.24 -2.96 7.41
C LYS A 67 13.51 -1.77 8.00
N THR A 68 13.58 -1.70 9.33
CA THR A 68 13.45 -0.49 10.13
C THR A 68 13.95 0.75 9.36
N PRO A 69 13.22 1.87 9.36
CA PRO A 69 13.82 3.13 8.98
C PRO A 69 14.97 3.37 9.95
N ASN A 70 16.14 3.71 9.39
CA ASN A 70 17.35 4.10 10.09
C ASN A 70 17.01 4.88 11.38
N LEU A 71 17.15 4.21 12.53
CA LEU A 71 17.32 4.81 13.85
C LEU A 71 18.69 4.35 14.34
#